data_AF-A0AAU5WB74-F1
#
_entry.id   AF-A0AAU5WB74-F1
#
_cell.length_a   1.000
_cell.length_b   1.000
_cell.length_c   1.000
_cell.angle_alpha   90.00
_cell.angle_beta   90.00
_cell.angle_gamma   90.00
#
_symmetry.space_group_name_H-M   'P 1'
#
loop_
_entity.id
_entity.type
_entity.pdbx_description
1 polymer ?
#
loop_
_entity_poly.entity_id
_entity_poly.type
_entity_poly.pdbx_seq_one_letter_code
_entity_poly.pdbx_strand_id
1 'polypeptide(L)' 'MTQKTALITGASRGLGRALARELGRAGWNLIIGARVLEDAALRDLVTGRLPSGRYRVADLSRSAAARA' A
#
# COMPACT_ATOMS: atom_id res chain seq x y z
N MET A 1 -12.54 -3.60 17.98
CA MET A 1 -12.93 -3.26 16.59
C MET A 1 -11.88 -3.79 15.63
N THR A 2 -12.28 -4.43 14.53
CA THR A 2 -11.36 -4.93 13.52
C THR A 2 -10.76 -3.76 12.74
N GLN A 3 -9.43 -3.68 12.68
CA GLN A 3 -8.71 -2.67 11.88
C GLN A 3 -9.12 -2.79 10.41
N LYS A 4 -9.49 -1.66 9.77
CA LYS A 4 -9.89 -1.63 8.35
C LYS A 4 -8.68 -1.89 7.45
N THR A 5 -8.91 -2.48 6.27
CA THR A 5 -7.85 -2.81 5.30
C THR A 5 -8.21 -2.26 3.92
N ALA A 6 -7.24 -1.67 3.21
CA ALA A 6 -7.39 -1.19 1.84
C ALA A 6 -6.32 -1.76 0.90
N LEU A 7 -6.74 -2.16 -0.31
CA LEU A 7 -5.86 -2.49 -1.43
C LEU A 7 -5.78 -1.27 -2.37
N ILE A 8 -4.57 -0.77 -2.61
CA ILE A 8 -4.33 0.40 -3.45
C ILE A 8 -3.46 0.00 -4.63
N THR A 9 -3.99 0.14 -5.85
CA THR A 9 -3.22 -0.06 -7.09
C THR A 9 -2.67 1.29 -7.57
N GLY A 10 -1.54 1.28 -8.27
CA GLY A 10 -0.88 2.52 -8.70
C GLY A 10 -0.37 3.38 -7.54
N ALA A 11 -0.02 2.76 -6.40
CA ALA A 11 0.34 3.45 -5.16
C ALA A 11 1.65 4.26 -5.24
N SER A 12 2.45 4.10 -6.30
CA SER A 12 3.74 4.79 -6.43
C SER A 12 3.63 6.27 -6.81
N ARG A 13 2.51 6.72 -7.36
CA ARG A 13 2.34 8.11 -7.85
C ARG A 13 0.89 8.58 -7.90
N GLY A 14 0.73 9.89 -8.10
CA GLY A 14 -0.58 10.53 -8.28
C GLY A 14 -1.54 10.24 -7.13
N LEU A 15 -2.81 9.99 -7.48
CA LEU A 15 -3.89 9.77 -6.52
C LEU A 15 -3.67 8.54 -5.63
N GLY A 16 -3.10 7.45 -6.17
CA GLY A 16 -2.82 6.24 -5.39
C GLY A 16 -1.84 6.49 -4.25
N ARG A 17 -0.78 7.28 -4.51
CA ARG A 17 0.17 7.70 -3.47
C ARG A 17 -0.50 8.57 -2.41
N ALA A 18 -1.34 9.52 -2.83
CA ALA A 18 -2.04 10.41 -1.89
C ALA A 18 -2.99 9.63 -0.97
N LEU A 19 -3.80 8.72 -1.54
CA LEU A 19 -4.70 7.84 -0.79
C LEU A 19 -3.96 6.95 0.21
N ALA A 20 -2.83 6.34 -0.19
CA ALA A 20 -2.04 5.50 0.69
C ALA A 20 -1.53 6.26 1.93
N ARG A 21 -1.12 7.53 1.75
CA ARG A 21 -0.68 8.37 2.88
C ARG A 21 -1.83 8.70 3.81
N GLU A 22 -2.98 9.13 3.28
CA GLU A 22 -4.11 9.53 4.09
C GLU A 22 -4.72 8.34 4.86
N LEU A 23 -4.89 7.19 4.21
CA LEU A 23 -5.39 5.98 4.88
C LEU A 23 -4.39 5.42 5.90
N GLY A 24 -3.09 5.49 5.62
CA GLY A 24 -2.05 5.10 6.57
C GLY A 24 -2.03 5.99 7.81
N ARG A 25 -2.23 7.31 7.65
CA ARG A 25 -2.41 8.25 8.78
C ARG A 25 -3.68 7.97 9.58
N ALA A 26 -4.76 7.57 8.91
CA ALA A 26 -6.01 7.16 9.55
C ALA A 26 -5.92 5.76 10.22
N GLY A 27 -4.76 5.10 10.17
CA GLY A 27 -4.48 3.85 10.88
C GLY A 27 -4.91 2.56 10.16
N TRP A 28 -5.29 2.62 8.88
CA TRP A 28 -5.75 1.46 8.11
C TRP A 28 -4.60 0.52 7.75
N ASN A 29 -4.82 -0.79 7.71
CA ASN A 29 -3.88 -1.72 7.07
C ASN A 29 -3.86 -1.51 5.55
N LEU A 30 -2.68 -1.51 4.93
CA LEU A 30 -2.56 -1.20 3.51
C LEU A 30 -1.88 -2.33 2.73
N ILE A 31 -2.49 -2.74 1.62
CA ILE A 31 -1.85 -3.56 0.59
C ILE A 31 -1.63 -2.64 -0.60
N ILE A 32 -0.38 -2.47 -1.01
CA ILE A 32 0.02 -1.49 -2.02
C ILE A 32 0.58 -2.20 -3.24
N GLY A 33 -0.04 -2.00 -4.40
CA GLY A 33 0.39 -2.54 -5.68
C GLY A 33 0.89 -1.43 -6.61
N ALA A 34 1.96 -1.71 -7.32
CA ALA A 34 2.44 -0.88 -8.43
C ALA A 34 3.17 -1.75 -9.45
N ARG A 35 3.45 -1.19 -10.63
CA ARG A 35 4.22 -1.89 -11.68
C ARG A 35 5.69 -2.07 -11.34
N VAL A 36 6.29 -1.09 -10.66
CA VAL A 36 7.68 -1.13 -10.21
C VAL A 36 7.65 -1.18 -8.69
N LEU A 37 7.99 -2.33 -8.13
CA LEU A 37 7.88 -2.59 -6.69
C LEU A 37 9.04 -1.92 -5.92
N GLU A 38 10.12 -1.65 -6.62
CA GLU A 38 11.34 -0.98 -6.16
C GLU A 38 11.25 0.55 -6.27
N ASP A 39 10.07 1.10 -6.53
CA ASP A 39 9.88 2.55 -6.58
C ASP A 39 10.14 3.15 -5.17
N ALA A 40 11.03 4.14 -5.10
CA ALA A 40 11.38 4.81 -3.83
C ALA A 40 10.15 5.38 -3.13
N ALA A 41 9.13 5.80 -3.89
CA ALA A 41 7.85 6.26 -3.35
C ALA A 41 7.12 5.21 -2.52
N LEU A 42 7.21 3.93 -2.91
CA LEU A 42 6.61 2.82 -2.17
C LEU A 42 7.43 2.50 -0.92
N ARG A 43 8.77 2.59 -1.02
CA ARG A 43 9.63 2.44 0.16
C ARG A 43 9.28 3.48 1.21
N ASP A 44 9.13 4.75 0.84
CA ASP A 44 8.72 5.81 1.78
C ASP A 44 7.39 5.50 2.49
N LEU A 45 6.43 4.90 1.78
CA LEU A 45 5.15 4.50 2.36
C LEU A 45 5.29 3.34 3.37
N VAL A 46 6.21 2.40 3.10
CA VAL A 46 6.44 1.21 3.93
C VAL A 46 7.36 1.50 5.12
N THR A 47 8.37 2.34 4.93
CA THR A 47 9.38 2.68 5.95
C THR A 47 8.99 3.90 6.78
N GLY A 48 8.09 4.74 6.28
CA GLY A 48 7.49 5.83 7.04
C GLY A 48 6.79 5.29 8.27
N ARG A 49 7.02 5.91 9.43
CA ARG A 49 6.41 5.57 10.72
C ARG A 49 4.91 5.94 10.72
N LEU A 50 4.12 5.27 9.90
CA LEU A 50 2.67 5.42 9.85
C LEU A 50 2.05 4.49 10.91
N PRO A 51 0.92 4.89 11.53
CA PRO A 51 0.27 4.10 12.60
C PRO A 51 -0.20 2.70 12.16
N SER A 52 -0.17 2.41 10.86
CA SER A 52 -0.57 1.13 10.27
C SER A 52 0.60 0.15 10.11
N GLY A 53 0.52 -1.04 10.73
CA GLY A 53 1.64 -1.98 10.83
C GLY A 53 1.81 -3.01 9.71
N ARG A 54 1.00 -3.00 8.64
CA ARG A 54 1.15 -3.97 7.54
C ARG A 54 1.05 -3.30 6.17
N TYR A 55 2.19 -3.26 5.48
CA TYR A 55 2.34 -2.93 4.08
C TYR A 55 2.77 -4.19 3.33
N ARG A 56 1.97 -4.63 2.35
CA ARG A 56 2.35 -5.71 1.42
C ARG A 56 2.43 -5.15 0.02
N VAL A 57 3.61 -5.26 -0.58
CA VAL A 57 3.82 -4.93 -1.99
C VAL A 57 3.38 -6.13 -2.83
N ALA A 58 2.49 -5.90 -3.79
CA ALA A 58 1.95 -6.97 -4.64
C ALA A 58 2.12 -6.63 -6.13
N ASP A 59 2.71 -7.57 -6.89
CA ASP A 59 2.66 -7.56 -8.35
C ASP A 59 1.27 -8.04 -8.80
N LEU A 60 0.42 -7.11 -9.18
CA LEU A 60 -0.96 -7.37 -9.61
C LEU A 60 -1.05 -7.93 -11.03
N SER A 61 0.06 -7.98 -11.79
CA SER A 61 0.09 -8.64 -13.10
C SER A 61 0.08 -10.17 -12.99
N ARG A 62 0.38 -10.70 -11.80
CA ARG A 62 0.35 -12.13 -11.49
C ARG A 62 -0.91 -12.47 -10.72
N SER A 63 -1.83 -13.19 -11.35
CA SER A 63 -3.11 -13.63 -10.75
C SER A 63 -2.95 -14.43 -9.45
N ALA A 64 -1.79 -15.07 -9.23
CA ALA A 64 -1.46 -15.76 -7.98
C ALA A 64 -1.31 -14.83 -6.75
N ALA A 65 -1.07 -13.53 -6.96
CA ALA A 65 -0.88 -12.56 -5.87
C ALA A 65 -2.18 -12.21 -5.11
N ALA A 66 -3.35 -12.60 -5.63
CA ALA A 66 -4.66 -12.29 -5.06
C ALA A 66 -5.12 -13.23 -3.91
N ARG A 67 -4.34 -14.26 -3.57
CA ARG A 67 -4.67 -15.17 -2.46
C ARG A 67 -4.15 -14.56 -1.16
N ALA A 68 -5.06 -13.99 -0.39
CA ALA A 68 -4.82 -13.42 0.94
C ALA A 68 -5.03 -14.46 2.04
#